data_AF-A0A933PDH7-F1
#
_entry.id   AF-A0A933PDH7-F1
#
_cell.length_a   1.000
_cell.length_b   1.000
_cell.length_c   1.000
_cell.angle_alpha   90.00
_cell.angle_beta   90.00
_cell.angle_gamma   90.00
#
_symmetry.space_group_name_H-M   'P 1'
#
loop_
_entity.id
_entity.type
_entity.pdbx_description
1 polymer ?
#
loop_
_entity_poly.entity_id
_entity_poly.type
_entity_poly.pdbx_seq_one_letter_code
_entity_poly.pdbx_strand_id
1 'polypeptide(L)'
;MWCDGRVTECSPAVPPSLLRSTPSAQGVDPAGVGAFLDAVDAAPDVELHSLVVVRHGHVVAEGWWHPYTPGRVHLLYSLSKSFTSAAAGFAVAEGLLDMDATVLSYLPELDGAVSDPRSRAMRVRDVAAMASGHLEDTVDVALPA
;
A
#
# COMPACT_ATOMS: atom_id res chain seq x y z
N MET A 1 4.81 22.54 6.01
CA MET A 1 4.80 21.92 4.67
C MET A 1 6.08 22.37 3.98
N TRP A 2 6.90 21.42 3.52
CA TRP A 2 8.17 21.71 2.84
C TRP A 2 7.96 21.50 1.34
N CYS A 3 8.15 22.57 0.57
CA CYS A 3 8.11 22.55 -0.88
C CYS A 3 9.33 23.31 -1.40
N ASP A 4 10.15 22.65 -2.22
CA ASP A 4 11.27 23.30 -2.93
C ASP A 4 12.24 24.08 -2.01
N GLY A 5 12.68 23.45 -0.91
CA GLY A 5 13.62 24.07 0.04
C GLY A 5 13.05 25.23 0.87
N ARG A 6 11.74 25.51 0.79
CA ARG A 6 11.08 26.60 1.51
C ARG A 6 9.80 26.14 2.20
N VAL A 7 9.45 26.82 3.29
CA VAL A 7 8.17 26.63 3.98
C VAL A 7 7.14 27.53 3.30
N THR A 8 6.28 26.96 2.44
CA THR A 8 5.14 27.66 1.83
C THR A 8 3.88 26.79 1.84
N GLU A 9 2.71 27.45 1.88
CA GLU A 9 1.38 26.81 1.84
C GLU A 9 1.05 26.29 0.43
N CYS A 10 0.73 25.00 0.31
CA CYS A 10 0.15 24.40 -0.90
C CYS A 10 -1.37 24.23 -0.72
N SER A 11 -2.14 24.62 -1.75
CA SER A 11 -3.62 24.65 -1.76
C SER A 11 -4.29 23.28 -1.54
N PRO A 12 -5.42 23.17 -0.81
CA PRO A 12 -6.07 21.88 -0.51
C PRO A 12 -7.20 21.57 -1.51
N ALA A 13 -7.24 20.34 -2.03
CA ALA A 13 -8.38 19.84 -2.81
C ALA A 13 -9.02 18.55 -2.26
N VAL A 14 -8.72 18.14 -1.03
CA VAL A 14 -9.30 16.97 -0.35
C VAL A 14 -9.47 17.31 1.14
N PRO A 15 -10.55 16.90 1.86
CA PRO A 15 -10.70 17.24 3.26
C PRO A 15 -9.52 16.67 4.07
N PRO A 16 -9.00 17.38 5.09
CA PRO A 16 -7.81 16.94 5.80
C PRO A 16 -8.23 15.82 6.75
N SER A 17 -8.15 14.56 6.34
CA SER A 17 -8.53 13.45 7.23
C SER A 17 -7.51 13.18 8.35
N LEU A 18 -6.46 14.00 8.47
CA LEU A 18 -5.51 13.98 9.57
C LEU A 18 -5.16 15.42 9.99
N LEU A 19 -5.13 15.68 11.30
CA LEU A 19 -4.68 16.94 11.87
C LEU A 19 -3.17 17.09 11.69
N ARG A 20 -2.66 18.32 11.69
CA ARG A 20 -1.22 18.60 11.64
C ARG A 20 -0.71 18.96 13.01
N SER A 21 0.47 18.47 13.35
CA SER A 21 1.18 18.79 14.60
C SER A 21 2.67 18.94 14.31
N THR A 22 3.42 19.57 15.20
CA THR A 22 4.88 19.50 15.13
C THR A 22 5.35 18.08 15.48
N PRO A 23 6.51 17.62 14.97
CA PRO A 23 7.15 16.38 15.40
C PRO A 23 7.27 16.30 16.93
N SER A 24 7.80 17.37 17.55
CA SER A 24 8.09 17.43 18.97
C SER A 24 6.83 17.25 19.83
N ALA A 25 5.71 17.85 19.44
CA ALA A 25 4.45 17.72 20.16
C ALA A 25 3.87 16.30 20.12
N GLN A 26 4.28 15.49 19.13
CA GLN A 26 3.94 14.07 19.04
C GLN A 26 5.09 13.17 19.51
N GLY A 27 6.10 13.72 20.19
CA GLY A 27 7.25 12.99 20.72
C GLY A 27 8.21 12.47 19.66
N VAL A 28 8.22 13.06 18.46
CA VAL A 28 9.16 12.76 17.38
C VAL A 28 10.27 13.82 17.39
N ASP A 29 11.52 13.38 17.35
CA ASP A 29 12.67 14.30 17.27
C ASP A 29 12.70 15.00 15.90
N PRO A 30 12.53 16.34 15.85
CA PRO A 30 12.59 17.06 14.59
C PRO A 30 13.97 16.99 13.92
N ALA A 31 15.06 16.85 14.68
CA ALA A 31 16.40 16.73 14.11
C ALA A 31 16.58 15.42 13.34
N GLY A 32 16.05 14.31 13.86
CA GLY A 32 16.03 13.03 13.16
C GLY A 32 15.24 13.06 11.85
N VAL A 33 14.11 13.79 11.79
CA VAL A 33 13.35 14.00 10.55
C VAL A 33 14.19 14.79 9.54
N GLY A 34 14.84 15.87 9.97
CA GLY A 34 15.74 16.65 9.11
C GLY A 34 16.91 15.82 8.57
N ALA A 35 17.59 15.08 9.45
CA ALA A 35 18.70 14.22 9.06
C ALA A 35 18.30 13.13 8.05
N PHE A 36 17.08 12.59 8.15
CA PHE A 36 16.56 11.67 7.14
C PHE A 36 16.40 12.37 5.77
N LEU A 37 15.81 13.57 5.75
CA LEU A 37 15.61 14.34 4.51
C LEU A 37 16.97 14.68 3.86
N ASP A 38 17.95 15.13 4.65
CA ASP A 38 19.30 15.41 4.17
C ASP A 38 19.97 14.15 3.59
N ALA A 39 19.77 12.99 4.23
CA ALA A 39 20.36 11.73 3.79
C ALA A 39 19.77 11.23 2.46
N VAL A 40 18.46 11.38 2.26
CA VAL A 40 17.80 10.97 1.00
C VAL A 40 18.10 11.94 -0.13
N ASP A 41 18.21 13.25 0.14
CA ASP A 41 18.62 14.26 -0.85
C ASP A 41 20.08 14.06 -1.29
N ALA A 42 20.96 13.61 -0.39
CA ALA A 42 22.36 13.33 -0.71
C ALA A 42 22.60 11.98 -1.41
N ALA A 43 21.59 11.10 -1.48
CA ALA A 43 21.71 9.77 -2.05
C ALA A 43 21.42 9.80 -3.58
N PRO A 44 22.43 9.65 -4.45
CA PRO A 44 22.24 9.83 -5.90
C PRO A 44 21.34 8.77 -6.55
N ASP A 45 21.20 7.60 -5.91
CA ASP A 45 20.42 6.47 -6.43
C ASP A 45 18.99 6.41 -5.84
N VAL A 46 18.56 7.44 -5.10
CA VAL A 46 17.24 7.51 -4.46
C VAL A 46 16.41 8.60 -5.11
N GLU A 47 15.33 8.23 -5.77
CA GLU A 47 14.33 9.17 -6.30
C GLU A 47 13.06 9.11 -5.43
N LEU A 48 12.98 9.97 -4.41
CA LEU A 48 11.76 10.10 -3.63
C LEU A 48 10.74 10.99 -4.33
N HIS A 49 9.48 10.54 -4.36
CA HIS A 49 8.38 11.34 -4.89
C HIS A 49 7.71 12.17 -3.79
N SER A 50 7.47 11.57 -2.62
CA SER A 50 6.81 12.21 -1.49
C SER A 50 7.09 11.47 -0.18
N LEU A 51 6.97 12.18 0.94
CA LEU A 51 7.04 11.64 2.29
C LEU A 51 5.86 12.18 3.09
N VAL A 52 5.18 11.31 3.84
CA VAL A 52 4.21 11.70 4.87
C VAL A 52 4.49 10.84 6.11
N VAL A 53 4.72 11.50 7.25
CA VAL A 53 4.92 10.85 8.56
C VAL A 53 3.74 11.18 9.44
N VAL A 54 3.05 10.13 9.91
CA VAL A 54 1.87 10.24 10.78
C VAL A 54 2.14 9.59 12.12
N ARG A 55 1.86 10.30 13.23
CA ARG A 55 1.93 9.75 14.58
C ARG A 55 0.78 10.26 15.45
N HIS A 56 0.18 9.35 16.22
CA HIS A 56 -1.01 9.61 17.05
C HIS A 56 -2.13 10.32 16.28
N GLY A 57 -2.37 9.93 15.02
CA GLY A 57 -3.39 10.55 14.16
C GLY A 57 -3.03 11.95 13.63
N HIS A 58 -1.80 12.42 13.83
CA HIS A 58 -1.34 13.71 13.34
C HIS A 58 -0.25 13.55 12.26
N VAL A 59 -0.37 14.29 11.17
CA VAL A 59 0.74 14.50 10.24
C VAL A 59 1.78 15.37 10.95
N VAL A 60 2.99 14.84 11.11
CA VAL A 60 4.11 15.51 11.78
C VAL A 60 5.18 16.00 10.82
N ALA A 61 5.27 15.40 9.63
CA ALA A 61 6.10 15.86 8.53
C ALA A 61 5.47 15.41 7.20
N GLU A 62 5.44 16.31 6.21
CA GLU A 62 5.01 15.97 4.85
C GLU A 62 5.73 16.87 3.82
N GLY A 63 6.06 16.30 2.66
CA GLY A 63 6.77 16.97 1.58
C GLY A 63 6.71 16.19 0.27
N TRP A 64 6.92 16.92 -0.84
CA TRP A 64 6.93 16.39 -2.20
C TRP A 64 8.13 16.96 -2.95
N TRP A 65 8.90 16.11 -3.60
CA TRP A 65 10.02 16.52 -4.44
C TRP A 65 9.50 16.94 -5.81
N HIS A 66 10.07 17.98 -6.40
CA HIS A 66 9.69 18.40 -7.75
C HIS A 66 10.00 17.28 -8.78
N PRO A 67 9.10 16.98 -9.76
CA PRO A 67 7.85 17.66 -10.10
C PRO A 67 6.59 17.02 -9.49
N TYR A 68 6.71 16.25 -8.42
CA TYR A 68 5.59 15.60 -7.74
C TYR A 68 4.83 16.60 -6.86
N THR A 69 3.53 16.38 -6.72
CA THR A 69 2.63 17.27 -5.97
C THR A 69 1.63 16.44 -5.15
N PRO A 70 1.01 17.01 -4.09
CA PRO A 70 0.01 16.29 -3.29
C PRO A 70 -1.18 15.73 -4.07
N GLY A 71 -1.56 16.38 -5.17
CA GLY A 71 -2.70 15.98 -6.00
C GLY A 71 -2.35 15.04 -7.16
N ARG A 72 -1.07 14.67 -7.31
CA ARG A 72 -0.65 13.80 -8.41
C ARG A 72 -1.10 12.36 -8.17
N VAL A 73 -1.69 11.75 -9.20
CA VAL A 73 -2.03 10.33 -9.16
C VAL A 73 -0.76 9.49 -9.27
N HIS A 74 -0.61 8.50 -8.38
CA HIS A 74 0.53 7.59 -8.35
C HIS A 74 0.10 6.16 -8.69
N LEU A 75 0.97 5.43 -9.38
CA LEU A 75 0.86 3.98 -9.50
C LEU A 75 1.13 3.36 -8.12
N LEU A 76 0.14 2.65 -7.59
CA LEU A 76 0.20 2.08 -6.23
C LEU A 76 0.85 0.68 -6.20
N TYR A 77 0.94 0.01 -7.35
CA TYR A 77 1.50 -1.35 -7.45
C TYR A 77 0.92 -2.29 -6.38
N SER A 78 1.79 -3.00 -5.64
CA SER A 78 1.38 -3.93 -4.59
C SER A 78 0.68 -3.28 -3.40
N LEU A 79 0.72 -1.95 -3.24
CA LEU A 79 -0.09 -1.29 -2.21
C LEU A 79 -1.59 -1.54 -2.43
N SER A 80 -2.03 -1.80 -3.66
CA SER A 80 -3.40 -2.24 -3.98
C SER A 80 -3.83 -3.47 -3.17
N LYS A 81 -2.90 -4.37 -2.81
CA LYS A 81 -3.19 -5.56 -2.00
C LYS A 81 -3.68 -5.21 -0.60
N SER A 82 -3.22 -4.11 -0.01
CA SER A 82 -3.72 -3.66 1.31
C SER A 82 -5.20 -3.30 1.26
N PHE A 83 -5.66 -2.67 0.18
CA PHE A 83 -7.09 -2.38 -0.02
C PHE A 83 -7.89 -3.64 -0.29
N THR A 84 -7.38 -4.55 -1.12
CA THR A 84 -8.02 -5.86 -1.36
C THR A 84 -8.13 -6.67 -0.07
N SER A 85 -7.10 -6.70 0.77
CA SER A 85 -7.13 -7.38 2.07
C SER A 85 -8.12 -6.75 3.04
N ALA A 86 -8.24 -5.42 3.05
CA ALA A 86 -9.25 -4.74 3.85
C ALA A 86 -10.68 -5.10 3.39
N ALA A 87 -10.92 -5.11 2.08
CA ALA A 87 -12.19 -5.54 1.50
C ALA A 87 -12.51 -7.01 1.83
N ALA A 88 -11.51 -7.90 1.77
CA ALA A 88 -11.65 -9.29 2.18
C ALA A 88 -12.02 -9.41 3.68
N GLY A 89 -11.43 -8.58 4.53
CA GLY A 89 -11.79 -8.50 5.95
C GLY A 89 -13.26 -8.13 6.18
N PHE A 90 -13.79 -7.16 5.43
CA PHE A 90 -15.22 -6.84 5.45
C PHE A 90 -16.09 -7.99 4.96
N ALA A 91 -15.72 -8.63 3.85
CA ALA A 91 -16.46 -9.78 3.31
C ALA A 91 -16.51 -10.96 4.31
N VAL A 92 -15.43 -11.19 5.06
CA VAL A 92 -15.43 -12.17 6.17
C VAL A 92 -16.39 -11.76 7.28
N ALA A 93 -16.36 -10.50 7.71
CA ALA A 93 -17.24 -9.99 8.76
C ALA A 93 -18.73 -10.07 8.37
N GLU A 94 -19.03 -9.94 7.08
CA GLU A 94 -20.38 -10.05 6.51
C GLU A 94 -20.79 -11.50 6.18
N GLY A 95 -19.91 -12.49 6.38
CA GLY A 95 -20.18 -13.89 6.08
C GLY A 95 -20.21 -14.22 4.58
N LEU A 96 -19.67 -13.33 3.73
CA LEU A 96 -19.58 -13.51 2.28
C LEU A 96 -18.32 -14.27 1.86
N LEU A 97 -17.28 -14.25 2.70
CA LEU A 97 -16.00 -14.91 2.45
C LEU A 97 -15.59 -15.76 3.66
N ASP A 98 -15.23 -17.01 3.44
CA ASP A 98 -14.67 -17.93 4.42
C ASP A 98 -13.19 -18.16 4.09
N MET A 99 -12.33 -17.85 5.05
CA MET A 99 -10.89 -18.00 4.93
C MET A 99 -10.44 -19.47 4.88
N ASP A 100 -11.27 -20.41 5.33
CA ASP A 100 -11.01 -21.86 5.28
C ASP A 100 -11.64 -22.57 4.07
N ALA A 101 -12.52 -21.89 3.33
CA ALA A 101 -13.08 -22.43 2.10
C ALA A 101 -12.01 -22.49 0.99
N THR A 102 -12.18 -23.43 0.05
CA THR A 102 -11.30 -23.53 -1.12
C THR A 102 -11.55 -22.37 -2.07
N VAL A 103 -10.50 -21.86 -2.71
CA VAL A 103 -10.62 -20.80 -3.73
C VAL A 103 -11.63 -21.19 -4.82
N LEU A 104 -11.58 -22.46 -5.24
CA LEU A 104 -12.45 -23.00 -6.27
C LEU A 104 -13.94 -22.96 -5.90
N SER A 105 -14.30 -22.98 -4.61
CA SER A 105 -15.70 -22.85 -4.18
C SER A 105 -16.31 -21.49 -4.51
N TYR A 106 -15.48 -20.45 -4.66
CA TYR A 106 -15.89 -19.11 -5.08
C TYR A 106 -15.79 -18.87 -6.58
N LEU A 107 -15.12 -19.76 -7.33
CA LEU A 107 -14.90 -19.67 -8.77
C LEU A 107 -15.37 -20.96 -9.48
N PRO A 108 -16.65 -21.35 -9.33
CA PRO A 108 -17.17 -22.62 -9.85
C PRO A 108 -17.03 -22.76 -11.37
N GLU A 109 -16.97 -21.66 -12.11
CA GLU A 109 -16.72 -21.62 -13.55
C GLU A 109 -15.36 -22.20 -13.96
N LEU A 110 -14.41 -22.29 -13.02
CA LEU A 110 -13.08 -22.87 -13.26
C LEU A 110 -12.99 -24.35 -12.90
N ASP A 111 -14.05 -24.98 -12.38
CA ASP A 111 -13.99 -26.36 -11.85
C ASP A 111 -13.52 -27.39 -12.90
N GLY A 112 -13.96 -27.23 -14.15
CA GLY A 112 -13.54 -28.08 -15.27
C GLY A 112 -12.10 -27.83 -15.77
N ALA A 113 -11.53 -26.66 -15.48
CA ALA A 113 -10.18 -26.28 -15.91
C ALA A 113 -9.10 -26.64 -14.87
N VAL A 114 -9.46 -26.68 -13.58
CA VAL A 114 -8.51 -26.93 -12.48
C VAL A 114 -8.46 -28.42 -12.14
N SER A 115 -7.51 -29.13 -12.74
CA SER A 115 -7.34 -30.58 -12.56
C SER A 115 -6.32 -30.98 -11.48
N ASP A 116 -5.34 -30.14 -11.16
CA ASP A 116 -4.31 -30.45 -10.15
C ASP A 116 -4.91 -30.51 -8.73
N PRO A 117 -4.80 -31.63 -8.01
CA PRO A 117 -5.29 -31.76 -6.63
C PRO A 117 -4.78 -30.68 -5.68
N ARG A 118 -3.56 -30.17 -5.89
CA ARG A 118 -2.96 -29.11 -5.08
C ARG A 118 -3.69 -27.78 -5.28
N SER A 119 -3.94 -27.42 -6.54
CA SER A 119 -4.71 -26.21 -6.87
C SER A 119 -6.15 -26.29 -6.35
N ARG A 120 -6.76 -27.46 -6.39
CA ARG A 120 -8.12 -27.69 -5.85
C ARG A 120 -8.19 -27.61 -4.33
N ALA A 121 -7.09 -27.90 -3.63
CA ALA A 121 -6.99 -27.84 -2.17
C ALA A 121 -6.65 -26.45 -1.63
N MET A 122 -6.28 -25.50 -2.48
CA MET A 122 -5.89 -24.14 -2.10
C MET A 122 -7.06 -23.42 -1.42
N ARG A 123 -6.81 -22.89 -0.22
CA ARG A 123 -7.78 -22.11 0.55
C ARG A 123 -7.61 -20.62 0.30
N VAL A 124 -8.66 -19.86 0.58
CA VAL A 124 -8.63 -18.39 0.50
C VAL A 124 -7.49 -17.80 1.36
N ARG A 125 -7.27 -18.33 2.57
CA ARG A 125 -6.16 -17.89 3.43
C ARG A 125 -4.77 -18.12 2.84
N ASP A 126 -4.60 -19.17 2.03
CA ASP A 126 -3.30 -19.47 1.43
C ASP A 126 -2.95 -18.39 0.40
N VAL A 127 -3.94 -17.94 -0.38
CA VAL A 127 -3.79 -16.81 -1.32
C VAL A 127 -3.55 -15.51 -0.57
N ALA A 128 -4.35 -15.21 0.46
CA ALA A 128 -4.22 -13.98 1.25
C ALA A 128 -2.86 -13.87 1.96
N ALA A 129 -2.27 -15.00 2.35
CA ALA A 129 -0.96 -15.09 2.99
C ALA A 129 0.21 -15.19 2.00
N MET A 130 -0.05 -15.11 0.68
CA MET A 130 0.97 -15.34 -0.36
C MET A 130 1.66 -16.71 -0.23
N ALA A 131 0.90 -17.72 0.20
CA ALA A 131 1.35 -19.09 0.51
C ALA A 131 0.71 -20.13 -0.41
N SER A 132 0.34 -19.75 -1.63
CA SER A 132 -0.29 -20.63 -2.63
C SER A 132 0.64 -21.70 -3.22
N GLY A 133 1.95 -21.63 -2.92
CA GLY A 133 2.93 -22.64 -3.33
C GLY A 133 3.54 -22.42 -4.72
N HIS A 134 3.27 -21.28 -5.37
CA HIS A 134 3.95 -20.90 -6.60
C HIS A 134 5.39 -20.45 -6.30
N LEU A 135 6.35 -20.99 -7.07
CA LEU A 135 7.78 -20.65 -6.95
C LEU A 135 8.21 -19.51 -7.88
N GLU A 136 7.40 -19.24 -8.89
CA GLU A 136 7.64 -18.26 -9.94
C GLU A 136 6.34 -17.51 -10.23
N ASP A 137 6.45 -16.35 -10.88
CA ASP A 137 5.29 -15.59 -11.34
C ASP A 137 4.53 -16.40 -12.41
N THR A 138 3.21 -16.43 -12.32
CA THR A 138 2.33 -17.20 -13.21
C THR A 138 1.64 -16.35 -14.26
N VAL A 139 1.94 -15.05 -14.36
CA VAL A 139 1.30 -14.12 -15.32
C VAL A 139 1.40 -14.62 -16.76
N ASP A 140 2.59 -15.07 -17.20
CA ASP A 140 2.79 -15.51 -18.58
C ASP A 140 2.03 -16.81 -18.91
N VAL A 141 1.77 -17.63 -17.88
CA VAL A 141 0.96 -18.85 -18.02
C VAL A 141 -0.53 -18.50 -18.05
N ALA A 142 -0.97 -17.51 -17.27
CA ALA A 142 -2.36 -17.10 -17.16
C ALA A 142 -2.82 -16.22 -18.33
N LEU A 143 -1.91 -15.42 -18.90
CA LEU A 143 -2.16 -14.49 -20.00
C LEU A 143 -1.18 -14.78 -21.15
N PRO A 144 -1.33 -15.94 -21.84
CA PRO A 144 -0.52 -16.23 -23.01
C PRO A 144 -0.80 -15.18 -24.10
N ALA A 145 0.28 -14.68 -24.72
CA ALA A 145 0.24 -13.68 -25.79
C ALA A 145 -0.58 -14.11 -27.01
#